data_AF-A0A226F462-F1
#
_entry.id   AF-A0A226F462-F1
#
_cell.length_a   1.000
_cell.length_b   1.000
_cell.length_c   1.000
_cell.angle_alpha   90.00
_cell.angle_beta   90.00
_cell.angle_gamma   90.00
#
_symmetry.space_group_name_H-M   'P 1'
#
loop_
_entity.id
_entity.type
_entity.pdbx_description
1 polymer ?
#
loop_
_entity_poly.entity_id
_entity_poly.type
_entity_poly.pdbx_seq_one_letter_code
_entity_poly.pdbx_strand_id
1 'polypeptide(L)'
;MQISPDRAQKVIAACCVLYNYLMTNSTPTYCPDGYADTFNPDGELVEGSWRSNIPSDSCFLSTSTLRTRAGRSAGKAKFVRDCIKNYVNSEVGAVPWQNQRVFGVPNS
;
A
#
# COMPACT_ATOMS: atom_id res chain seq x y z
N MET A 1 14.00 -6.89 -14.69
CA MET A 1 12.97 -6.33 -15.58
C MET A 1 12.75 -4.89 -15.16
N GLN A 2 13.29 -3.91 -15.92
CA GLN A 2 13.02 -2.49 -15.68
C GLN A 2 11.98 -2.05 -16.71
N ILE A 3 10.85 -1.53 -16.24
CA ILE A 3 9.82 -0.91 -17.08
C ILE A 3 10.20 0.56 -17.26
N SER A 4 10.07 1.11 -18.46
CA SER A 4 10.29 2.54 -18.69
C SER A 4 9.20 3.36 -17.97
N PRO A 5 9.47 4.60 -17.54
CA PRO A 5 8.49 5.45 -16.88
C PRO A 5 7.18 5.59 -17.66
N ASP A 6 7.24 5.76 -18.98
CA ASP A 6 6.07 5.83 -19.88
C ASP A 6 5.22 4.54 -19.81
N ARG A 7 5.86 3.37 -19.81
CA ARG A 7 5.14 2.09 -19.69
C ARG A 7 4.55 1.91 -18.31
N ALA A 8 5.24 2.36 -17.26
CA ALA A 8 4.73 2.33 -15.89
C ALA A 8 3.45 3.17 -15.78
N GLN A 9 3.47 4.38 -16.34
CA GLN A 9 2.31 5.28 -16.34
C GLN A 9 1.11 4.66 -17.05
N LYS A 10 1.32 4.06 -18.23
CA LYS A 10 0.24 3.38 -18.97
C LYS A 10 -0.35 2.21 -18.20
N VAL A 11 0.49 1.39 -17.56
CA VAL A 11 0.03 0.27 -16.73
C VAL A 11 -0.79 0.76 -15.54
N ILE A 12 -0.28 1.76 -14.81
CA ILE A 12 -0.99 2.34 -13.66
C ILE A 12 -2.33 2.93 -14.10
N ALA A 13 -2.34 3.72 -15.18
CA ALA A 13 -3.56 4.31 -15.72
C ALA A 13 -4.59 3.24 -16.11
N ALA A 14 -4.16 2.18 -16.79
CA ALA A 14 -5.04 1.06 -17.15
C ALA A 14 -5.61 0.37 -15.91
N CYS A 15 -4.79 0.14 -14.88
CA CYS A 15 -5.25 -0.43 -13.61
C CYS A 15 -6.28 0.47 -12.92
N CYS A 16 -6.07 1.79 -12.88
CA CYS A 16 -7.02 2.74 -12.29
C CYS A 16 -8.34 2.77 -13.05
N VAL A 17 -8.30 2.78 -14.39
CA VAL A 17 -9.51 2.74 -15.23
C VAL A 17 -10.29 1.45 -14.99
N LEU A 18 -9.60 0.31 -14.96
CA LEU A 18 -10.22 -0.98 -14.68
C LEU A 18 -10.84 -1.02 -13.27
N TYR A 19 -10.10 -0.56 -12.26
CA TYR A 19 -10.58 -0.48 -10.88
C TYR A 19 -11.86 0.37 -10.79
N ASN A 20 -11.86 1.56 -11.38
CA ASN A 20 -13.02 2.44 -11.39
C ASN A 20 -14.21 1.78 -12.08
N TYR A 21 -13.99 1.12 -13.22
CA TYR A 21 -15.03 0.41 -13.94
C TYR A 21 -15.64 -0.71 -13.09
N LEU A 22 -14.81 -1.56 -12.46
CA LEU A 22 -15.25 -2.67 -11.63
C LEU A 22 -15.96 -2.21 -10.36
N MET A 23 -15.45 -1.16 -9.71
CA MET A 23 -16.08 -0.55 -8.54
C MET A 23 -17.41 0.12 -8.86
N THR A 24 -17.67 0.50 -10.12
CA THR A 24 -18.93 1.14 -10.53
C THR A 24 -19.95 0.12 -11.04
N ASN A 25 -19.51 -0.86 -11.83
CA ASN A 25 -20.39 -1.75 -12.59
C ASN A 25 -20.45 -3.18 -12.03
N SER A 26 -19.56 -3.53 -11.10
CA SER A 26 -19.42 -4.90 -10.60
C SER A 26 -19.02 -4.96 -9.12
N THR A 27 -19.34 -3.92 -8.35
CA THR A 27 -18.97 -3.78 -6.93
C THR A 27 -19.32 -5.00 -6.10
N PRO A 28 -20.55 -5.56 -6.17
CA PRO A 28 -20.94 -6.70 -5.33
C PRO A 28 -20.10 -7.95 -5.59
N THR A 29 -19.51 -8.09 -6.77
CA THR A 29 -18.68 -9.23 -7.15
C THR A 29 -17.19 -8.94 -6.97
N TYR A 30 -16.76 -7.72 -7.28
CA TYR A 30 -15.34 -7.34 -7.25
C TYR A 30 -14.85 -6.95 -5.84
N CYS A 31 -15.67 -6.23 -5.08
CA CYS A 31 -15.37 -5.77 -3.74
C CYS A 31 -16.67 -5.78 -2.90
N PRO A 32 -17.15 -6.97 -2.48
CA PRO A 32 -18.33 -7.08 -1.64
C PRO A 32 -18.12 -6.40 -0.29
N ASP A 33 -19.22 -6.12 0.42
CA ASP A 33 -19.19 -5.53 1.75
C ASP A 33 -18.34 -6.39 2.71
N GLY A 34 -17.42 -5.76 3.43
CA GLY A 34 -16.47 -6.45 4.31
C GLY A 34 -15.29 -7.13 3.58
N TYR A 35 -15.12 -6.92 2.27
CA TYR A 35 -13.92 -7.39 1.55
C TYR A 35 -12.69 -6.54 1.82
N ALA A 36 -12.77 -5.23 1.62
CA ALA A 36 -11.68 -4.29 1.87
C ALA A 36 -11.64 -3.85 3.35
N ASP A 37 -10.48 -3.34 3.77
CA ASP A 37 -10.36 -2.71 5.09
C ASP A 37 -11.21 -1.45 5.18
N THR A 38 -11.87 -1.27 6.31
CA THR A 38 -12.67 -0.07 6.58
C THR A 38 -12.29 0.49 7.95
N PHE A 39 -12.65 1.75 8.22
CA PHE A 39 -12.51 2.33 9.54
C PHE A 39 -13.90 2.50 10.14
N ASN A 40 -14.07 2.08 11.39
CA ASN A 40 -15.31 2.35 12.11
C ASN A 40 -15.40 3.86 12.47
N PRO A 41 -16.56 4.35 12.92
CA PRO A 41 -16.71 5.75 13.34
C PRO A 41 -15.75 6.19 14.45
N ASP A 42 -15.26 5.25 15.25
CA ASP A 42 -14.30 5.48 16.34
C ASP A 42 -12.84 5.53 15.84
N GLY A 43 -12.61 5.33 14.53
CA GLY A 43 -11.30 5.39 13.89
C GLY A 43 -10.47 4.11 14.01
N GLU A 44 -11.05 3.03 14.51
CA GLU A 44 -10.43 1.71 14.58
C GLU A 44 -10.52 1.00 13.23
N LEU A 45 -9.47 0.23 12.91
CA LEU A 45 -9.38 -0.57 11.71
C LEU A 45 -10.30 -1.80 11.82
N VAL A 46 -11.24 -1.92 10.90
CA VAL A 46 -12.01 -3.13 10.67
C VAL A 46 -11.35 -3.89 9.52
N GLU A 47 -10.75 -5.03 9.83
CA GLU A 47 -10.04 -5.84 8.85
C GLU A 47 -10.99 -6.46 7.83
N GLY A 48 -10.67 -6.27 6.55
CA GLY A 48 -11.40 -6.87 5.43
C GLY A 48 -11.00 -8.33 5.17
N SER A 49 -11.93 -9.10 4.60
CA SER A 49 -11.75 -10.51 4.27
C SER A 49 -10.81 -10.79 3.09
N TRP A 50 -10.26 -9.76 2.44
CA TRP A 50 -9.30 -9.91 1.32
C TRP A 50 -8.05 -10.73 1.70
N ARG A 51 -7.69 -10.78 2.99
CA ARG A 51 -6.56 -11.59 3.51
C ARG A 51 -6.92 -13.06 3.78
N SER A 52 -8.21 -13.39 3.87
CA SER A 52 -8.68 -14.74 4.19
C SER A 52 -8.76 -15.64 2.95
N ASN A 53 -8.96 -15.04 1.77
CA ASN A 53 -9.12 -15.74 0.50
C ASN A 53 -7.83 -15.71 -0.33
N ILE A 54 -6.71 -16.10 0.28
CA ILE A 54 -5.42 -16.21 -0.41
C ILE A 54 -5.34 -17.61 -1.03
N PRO A 55 -5.36 -17.76 -2.38
CA PRO A 55 -5.16 -19.07 -3.01
C PRO A 55 -3.87 -19.74 -2.55
N SER A 56 -3.84 -21.07 -2.52
CA SER A 56 -2.65 -21.86 -2.15
C SER A 56 -1.43 -21.61 -3.05
N ASP A 57 -1.65 -21.03 -4.24
CA ASP A 57 -0.60 -20.66 -5.21
C ASP A 57 -0.35 -19.15 -5.26
N SER A 58 -0.89 -18.40 -4.31
CA SER A 58 -0.78 -16.95 -4.27
C SER A 58 0.61 -16.49 -3.82
N CYS A 59 1.13 -15.45 -4.46
CA CYS A 59 2.35 -14.76 -4.04
C CYS A 59 2.23 -14.07 -2.67
N PHE A 60 1.03 -14.01 -2.09
CA PHE A 60 0.77 -13.43 -0.76
C PHE A 60 0.90 -14.44 0.40
N LEU A 61 1.13 -15.72 0.11
CA LEU A 61 1.41 -16.70 1.16
C LEU A 61 2.75 -16.42 1.84
N SER A 62 2.80 -16.67 3.14
CA SER A 62 3.98 -16.46 3.97
C SER A 62 5.20 -17.12 3.33
N THR A 63 6.16 -16.27 2.97
CA THR A 63 7.36 -16.55 2.21
C THR A 63 8.41 -17.30 3.04
N SER A 64 8.03 -18.27 3.86
CA SER A 64 9.00 -19.10 4.58
C SER A 64 9.87 -19.94 3.64
N THR A 65 9.44 -20.10 2.37
CA THR A 65 10.14 -20.88 1.33
C THR A 65 10.70 -20.04 0.18
N LEU A 66 10.30 -18.78 0.01
CA LEU A 66 10.93 -17.90 -0.98
C LEU A 66 12.25 -17.43 -0.42
N ARG A 67 13.34 -18.12 -0.80
CA ARG A 67 14.70 -17.63 -0.63
C ARG A 67 14.73 -16.22 -1.21
N THR A 68 14.73 -15.22 -0.34
CA THR A 68 14.98 -13.83 -0.70
C THR A 68 16.34 -13.81 -1.35
N ARG A 69 16.35 -13.83 -2.68
CA ARG A 69 17.58 -13.79 -3.46
C ARG A 69 18.21 -12.43 -3.15
N ALA A 70 19.12 -12.42 -2.18
CA ALA A 70 19.95 -11.30 -1.79
C ALA A 70 20.76 -10.89 -3.02
N GLY A 71 20.21 -9.96 -3.81
CA GLY A 71 20.77 -9.63 -5.11
C GLY A 71 20.27 -8.33 -5.73
N ARG A 72 19.44 -7.54 -5.03
CA ARG A 72 19.20 -6.14 -5.44
C ARG A 72 20.26 -5.30 -4.75
N SER A 73 21.04 -4.52 -5.51
CA SER A 73 22.07 -3.64 -4.94
C SER A 73 21.43 -2.69 -3.93
N ALA A 74 21.64 -2.99 -2.65
CA ALA A 74 20.98 -2.33 -1.54
C ALA A 74 21.25 -0.82 -1.51
N GLY A 75 22.34 -0.35 -2.13
CA GLY A 75 22.77 1.05 -2.12
C GLY A 75 21.74 2.02 -2.69
N LYS A 76 21.22 1.79 -3.91
CA LYS A 76 20.29 2.76 -4.53
C LYS A 76 18.92 2.76 -3.87
N ALA A 77 18.41 1.58 -3.50
CA ALA A 77 17.14 1.47 -2.79
C ALA A 77 17.23 2.06 -1.37
N LYS A 78 18.36 1.86 -0.68
CA LYS A 78 18.64 2.47 0.63
C LYS A 78 18.72 3.99 0.50
N PHE A 79 19.46 4.49 -0.49
CA PHE A 79 19.56 5.92 -0.76
C PHE A 79 18.19 6.57 -0.99
N VAL A 80 17.37 6.01 -1.88
CA VAL A 80 16.02 6.54 -2.13
C VAL A 80 15.17 6.50 -0.85
N ARG A 81 15.25 5.42 -0.08
CA ARG A 81 14.56 5.31 1.21
C ARG A 81 15.01 6.39 2.19
N ASP A 82 16.30 6.63 2.29
CA ASP A 82 16.90 7.62 3.20
C ASP A 82 16.51 9.05 2.77
N CYS A 83 16.51 9.35 1.46
CA CYS A 83 16.03 10.63 0.93
C CYS A 83 14.56 10.90 1.29
N ILE A 84 13.68 9.91 1.08
CA ILE A 84 12.25 10.05 1.40
C ILE A 84 12.08 10.20 2.91
N LYS A 85 12.73 9.36 3.72
CA LYS A 85 12.71 9.45 5.18
C LYS A 85 13.11 10.87 5.65
N ASN A 86 14.20 11.41 5.13
CA ASN A 86 14.68 12.73 5.54
C ASN A 86 13.71 13.84 5.13
N TYR A 87 13.14 13.76 3.91
CA TYR A 87 12.18 14.75 3.45
C TYR A 87 10.89 14.76 4.28
N VAL A 88 10.26 13.60 4.50
CA VAL A 88 8.98 13.51 5.23
C VAL A 88 9.11 13.84 6.72
N ASN A 89 10.34 13.81 7.27
CA ASN A 89 10.62 14.23 8.65
C ASN A 89 11.29 15.62 8.73
N SER A 90 11.44 16.32 7.61
CA SER A 90 11.97 17.70 7.59
C SER A 90 10.85 18.70 7.87
N GLU A 91 11.21 19.92 8.26
CA GLU A 91 10.26 21.01 8.49
C GLU A 91 9.38 21.33 7.26
N VAL A 92 9.88 21.07 6.04
CA VAL A 92 9.18 21.34 4.78
C VAL A 92 8.24 20.20 4.38
N GLY A 93 8.63 18.95 4.64
CA GLY A 93 7.90 17.76 4.19
C GLY A 93 7.05 17.08 5.27
N ALA A 94 7.22 17.47 6.54
CA ALA A 94 6.41 16.98 7.65
C ALA A 94 5.03 17.65 7.62
N VAL A 95 3.99 16.86 7.86
CA VAL A 95 2.60 17.35 7.93
C VAL A 95 2.06 17.24 9.35
N PRO A 96 1.24 18.21 9.82
CA PRO A 96 0.87 18.32 11.24
C PRO A 96 0.22 17.07 11.85
N TRP A 97 -0.55 16.33 11.05
CA TRP A 97 -1.26 15.13 11.49
C TRP A 97 -0.35 13.90 11.66
N GLN A 98 0.88 13.89 11.11
CA GLN A 98 1.80 12.75 11.21
C GLN A 98 2.15 12.45 12.67
N ASN A 99 2.50 13.48 13.44
CA ASN A 99 2.85 13.31 14.84
C ASN A 99 1.65 12.96 15.71
N GLN A 100 0.45 13.46 15.36
CA GLN A 100 -0.80 13.11 16.05
C GLN A 100 -1.15 11.62 15.87
N ARG A 101 -0.90 11.06 14.68
CA ARG A 101 -1.08 9.63 14.41
C ARG A 101 -0.06 8.75 15.14
N VAL A 102 1.19 9.21 15.29
CA VAL A 102 2.29 8.41 15.87
C VAL A 102 2.34 8.51 17.40
N PHE A 103 2.13 9.69 17.95
CA PHE A 103 2.30 9.97 19.39
C PHE A 103 0.99 10.24 20.13
N GLY A 104 -0.15 10.25 19.42
CA GLY A 104 -1.43 10.70 19.97
C GLY A 104 -1.50 12.22 20.09
N VAL A 105 -2.69 12.73 20.42
CA VAL A 105 -2.87 14.16 20.71
C VAL A 105 -2.24 14.44 22.08
N PRO A 106 -1.34 15.43 22.23
CA PRO A 106 -0.87 15.83 23.54
C PRO A 106 -2.06 16.33 24.35
N ASN A 107 -2.30 15.74 25.53
CA ASN A 107 -3.30 16.25 26.47
C ASN A 107 -2.95 17.70 26.82
N SER A 108 -3.79 18.63 26.38
CA SER A 108 -3.79 20.05 26.78
C SER A 108 -4.27 20.24 28.21
#